data_AF-A0A3D6BUD7-F1
#
_entry.id   AF-A0A3D6BUD7-F1
#
_cell.length_a   1.000
_cell.length_b   1.000
_cell.length_c   1.000
_cell.angle_alpha   90.00
_cell.angle_beta   90.00
_cell.angle_gamma   90.00
#
_symmetry.space_group_name_H-M   'P 1'
#
loop_
_entity.id
_entity.type
_entity.pdbx_description
1 polymer ?
#
loop_
_entity_poly.entity_id
_entity_poly.type
_entity_poly.pdbx_seq_one_letter_code
_entity_poly.pdbx_strand_id
1 'polypeptide(L)'
;NGVVIYFAGGTNYSAFELSDPNHPLSECSTLSVEDVIATCNCDDGNSYDILSGNIQPGTTGQYALKRYYVEVLGDIIRVYNN
;
A
#
# COMPACT_ATOMS: atom_id res chain seq x y z
N ASN A 1 0.14 9.14 7.25
CA ASN A 1 0.66 8.61 5.98
C ASN A 1 1.98 7.89 6.22
N GLY A 2 2.14 6.72 5.62
CA GLY A 2 3.30 5.84 5.80
C GLY A 2 3.50 4.96 4.57
N VAL A 3 4.52 4.10 4.60
CA VAL A 3 4.83 3.17 3.52
C VAL A 3 4.87 1.76 4.09
N VAL A 4 4.18 0.82 3.44
CA VAL A 4 4.30 -0.61 3.74
C VAL A 4 5.35 -1.22 2.83
N ILE A 5 6.20 -2.08 3.38
CA ILE A 5 7.14 -2.91 2.63
C ILE A 5 6.80 -4.37 2.96
N TYR A 6 6.62 -5.19 1.94
CA TYR A 6 6.34 -6.61 2.10
C TYR A 6 7.39 -7.48 1.41
N PHE A 7 7.85 -8.53 2.08
CA PHE A 7 8.81 -9.49 1.55
C PHE A 7 8.09 -10.66 0.86
N ALA A 8 8.19 -10.73 -0.46
CA ALA A 8 7.56 -11.78 -1.28
C ALA A 8 8.51 -12.95 -1.62
N GLY A 9 9.70 -13.00 -1.01
CA GLY A 9 10.70 -14.08 -1.20
C GLY A 9 11.91 -13.66 -2.05
N GLY A 10 13.08 -14.22 -1.75
CA GLY A 10 14.34 -13.94 -2.46
C GLY A 10 14.78 -12.49 -2.32
N THR A 11 14.79 -11.75 -3.43
CA THR A 11 15.04 -10.29 -3.45
C THR A 11 13.79 -9.49 -3.83
N ASN A 12 12.61 -10.14 -3.83
CA ASN A 12 11.36 -9.51 -4.22
C ASN A 12 10.70 -8.84 -3.02
N TYR A 13 10.57 -7.52 -3.11
CA TYR A 13 9.85 -6.70 -2.16
C TYR A 13 8.81 -5.86 -2.90
N SER A 14 7.63 -5.72 -2.32
CA SER A 14 6.68 -4.69 -2.72
C SER A 14 6.72 -3.54 -1.73
N ALA A 15 6.53 -2.31 -2.22
CA ALA A 15 6.38 -1.14 -1.36
C ALA A 15 5.26 -0.24 -1.87
N PHE A 16 4.37 0.17 -0.97
CA PHE A 16 3.17 0.95 -1.28
C PHE A 16 2.87 2.02 -0.25
N GLU A 17 2.23 3.09 -0.69
CA GLU A 17 1.68 4.13 0.17
C GLU A 17 0.54 3.59 1.03
N LEU A 18 0.55 3.89 2.34
CA LEU A 18 -0.52 3.57 3.31
C LEU A 18 -1.48 4.74 3.50
N SER A 19 -1.92 5.31 2.38
CA SER A 19 -2.92 6.36 2.33
C SER A 19 -3.90 6.00 1.20
N ASP A 20 -5.20 6.01 1.49
CA ASP A 20 -6.25 5.70 0.50
C ASP A 20 -6.16 6.68 -0.69
N PRO A 21 -5.88 6.18 -1.91
CA PRO A 21 -5.74 7.02 -3.10
C PRO A 21 -7.08 7.54 -3.66
N ASN A 22 -8.22 7.01 -3.17
CA ASN A 22 -9.56 7.44 -3.56
C ASN A 22 -10.16 8.44 -2.56
N HIS A 23 -9.44 8.78 -1.49
CA HIS A 23 -9.84 9.80 -0.53
C HIS A 23 -8.84 10.95 -0.41
N PRO A 24 -9.33 12.18 -0.14
CA PRO A 24 -8.46 13.25 0.33
C PRO A 24 -7.75 12.85 1.63
N LEU A 25 -6.48 13.26 1.74
CA LEU A 25 -5.68 12.97 2.92
C LEU A 25 -6.34 13.52 4.19
N SER A 26 -6.61 12.62 5.13
CA SER A 26 -7.26 12.89 6.40
C SER A 26 -6.89 11.81 7.42
N GLU A 27 -7.41 11.90 8.65
CA GLU A 27 -7.15 10.89 9.67
C GLU A 27 -7.72 9.52 9.30
N CYS A 28 -8.92 9.46 8.70
CA CYS A 28 -9.54 8.18 8.30
C CYS A 28 -8.90 7.57 7.05
N SER A 29 -8.27 8.38 6.19
CA SER A 29 -7.67 7.88 4.94
C SER A 29 -6.35 7.13 5.15
N THR A 30 -5.86 7.03 6.38
CA THR A 30 -4.71 6.17 6.71
C THR A 30 -5.15 4.72 6.61
N LEU A 31 -4.38 3.87 5.93
CA LEU A 31 -4.71 2.46 5.77
C LEU A 31 -4.18 1.63 6.95
N SER A 32 -5.00 0.73 7.50
CA SER A 32 -4.58 -0.32 8.43
C SER A 32 -4.30 -1.60 7.66
N VAL A 33 -3.20 -2.30 7.99
CA VAL A 33 -2.81 -3.55 7.31
C VAL A 33 -3.13 -4.75 8.19
N GLU A 34 -3.87 -5.71 7.64
CA GLU A 34 -4.09 -7.03 8.21
C GLU A 34 -3.74 -8.08 7.14
N ASP A 35 -2.85 -9.01 7.48
CA ASP A 35 -2.21 -9.95 6.54
C ASP A 35 -1.60 -9.23 5.32
N VAL A 36 -2.26 -9.36 4.16
CA VAL A 36 -1.85 -8.75 2.88
C VAL A 36 -2.85 -7.71 2.37
N ILE A 37 -3.83 -7.35 3.20
CA ILE A 37 -4.89 -6.40 2.83
C ILE A 37 -4.70 -5.11 3.64
N ALA A 38 -4.66 -3.99 2.93
CA ALA A 38 -4.69 -2.66 3.51
C ALA A 38 -6.11 -2.08 3.38
N THR A 39 -6.72 -1.71 4.50
CA THR A 39 -8.11 -1.21 4.56
C THR A 39 -8.14 0.23 5.06
N CYS A 40 -8.93 1.07 4.42
CA CYS A 40 -9.18 2.45 4.79
C CYS A 40 -10.09 2.51 6.02
N ASN A 41 -9.83 3.46 6.91
CA ASN A 41 -10.61 3.63 8.14
C ASN A 41 -11.80 4.58 7.96
N CYS A 42 -12.05 5.07 6.74
CA CYS A 42 -13.26 5.83 6.42
C CYS A 42 -14.48 4.89 6.23
N ASP A 43 -15.68 5.45 6.18
CA ASP A 43 -16.95 4.69 6.21
C ASP A 43 -17.14 3.69 5.05
N ASP A 44 -16.49 3.91 3.90
CA ASP A 44 -16.61 3.03 2.73
C ASP A 44 -15.70 1.80 2.79
N GLY A 45 -14.75 1.75 3.73
CA GLY A 45 -13.87 0.60 3.95
C GLY A 45 -13.06 0.18 2.73
N ASN A 46 -12.67 1.14 1.86
CA ASN A 46 -11.85 0.85 0.69
C ASN A 46 -10.64 -0.02 1.02
N SER A 47 -10.37 -1.05 0.23
CA SER A 47 -9.32 -2.02 0.55
C SER A 47 -8.48 -2.43 -0.65
N TYR A 48 -7.23 -2.80 -0.38
CA TYR A 48 -6.20 -2.99 -1.38
C TYR A 48 -5.27 -4.15 -1.03
N ASP A 49 -4.79 -4.87 -2.02
CA ASP A 49 -3.77 -5.92 -1.84
C ASP A 49 -2.36 -5.29 -1.85
N ILE A 50 -1.57 -5.52 -0.79
CA ILE A 50 -0.24 -4.90 -0.65
C ILE A 50 0.88 -5.63 -1.39
N LEU A 51 0.58 -6.75 -2.06
CA LEU A 51 1.54 -7.47 -2.90
C LEU A 51 1.54 -6.87 -4.31
N SER A 52 0.33 -6.64 -4.83
CA SER A 52 0.06 -6.20 -6.20
C SER A 52 -0.25 -4.70 -6.29
N GLY A 53 -0.86 -4.12 -5.25
CA GLY A 53 -1.39 -2.76 -5.19
C GLY A 53 -2.85 -2.65 -5.65
N ASN A 54 -3.46 -3.77 -6.07
CA ASN A 54 -4.77 -3.78 -6.69
C ASN A 54 -5.91 -3.51 -5.71
N ILE A 55 -6.98 -2.92 -6.23
CA ILE A 55 -8.24 -2.74 -5.49
C ILE A 55 -8.87 -4.09 -5.13
N GLN A 56 -9.45 -4.18 -3.95
CA GLN A 56 -10.29 -5.31 -3.53
C GLN A 56 -11.76 -5.07 -3.89
N PRO A 57 -12.56 -6.15 -4.07
CA PRO A 57 -14.00 -6.04 -4.23
C PRO A 57 -14.64 -5.25 -3.08
N GLY A 58 -15.54 -4.32 -3.41
CA GLY A 58 -16.19 -3.44 -2.43
C GLY A 58 -15.55 -2.06 -2.29
N THR A 59 -14.34 -1.87 -2.82
CA THR A 59 -13.70 -0.54 -2.90
C THR A 59 -14.46 0.39 -3.83
N THR A 60 -14.72 1.61 -3.36
CA THR A 60 -15.29 2.68 -4.16
C THR A 60 -14.17 3.51 -4.80
N GLY A 61 -14.30 3.80 -6.10
CA GLY A 61 -13.25 4.47 -6.87
C GLY A 61 -12.44 3.53 -7.75
N GLN A 62 -11.42 4.09 -8.41
CA GLN A 62 -10.68 3.43 -9.51
C GLN A 62 -9.16 3.47 -9.32
N TYR A 63 -8.67 4.13 -8.27
CA TYR A 63 -7.25 4.29 -8.05
C TYR A 63 -6.70 3.14 -7.20
N ALA A 64 -5.69 2.46 -7.73
CA ALA A 64 -4.89 1.47 -7.03
C ALA A 64 -3.85 2.15 -6.12
N LEU A 65 -3.20 1.39 -5.23
CA LEU A 65 -2.16 1.93 -4.35
C LEU A 65 -1.00 2.51 -5.15
N LYS A 66 -0.48 3.64 -4.67
CA LYS A 66 0.76 4.21 -5.21
C LYS A 66 1.94 3.32 -4.84
N ARG A 67 2.59 2.75 -5.85
CA ARG A 67 3.79 1.92 -5.72
C ARG A 67 5.04 2.77 -5.53
N TYR A 68 5.95 2.31 -4.69
CA TYR A 68 7.32 2.81 -4.58
C TYR A 68 8.30 1.83 -5.21
N TYR A 69 9.43 2.34 -5.70
CA TYR A 69 10.53 1.51 -6.16
C TYR A 69 11.28 0.94 -4.97
N VAL A 70 11.76 -0.30 -5.10
CA VAL A 70 12.55 -0.98 -4.07
C VAL A 70 13.85 -1.48 -4.68
N GLU A 71 14.97 -1.13 -4.04
CA GLU A 71 16.31 -1.58 -4.38
C GLU A 71 16.92 -2.31 -3.17
N VAL A 72 17.42 -3.54 -3.38
CA VAL A 72 18.07 -4.34 -2.33
C VAL A 72 19.58 -4.26 -2.51
N LEU A 73 20.27 -3.68 -1.53
CA LEU A 73 21.71 -3.46 -1.49
C LEU A 73 22.31 -4.26 -0.33
N GLY A 74 22.46 -5.58 -0.51
CA GLY A 74 22.83 -6.48 0.58
C GLY A 74 21.75 -6.50 1.65
N ASP A 75 22.11 -6.08 2.87
CA ASP A 75 21.19 -6.00 4.01
C ASP A 75 20.39 -4.69 4.06
N ILE A 76 20.58 -3.79 3.09
CA ILE A 76 19.89 -2.51 3.01
C ILE A 76 18.76 -2.59 2.00
N ILE A 77 17.53 -2.29 2.42
CA ILE A 77 16.39 -2.09 1.53
C ILE A 77 16.19 -0.58 1.34
N ARG A 78 16.36 -0.09 0.12
CA ARG A 78 16.10 1.31 -0.25
C ARG A 78 14.74 1.41 -0.93
N VAL A 79 13.87 2.26 -0.39
CA VAL A 79 12.57 2.58 -0.97
C VAL A 79 12.56 4.03 -1.43
N TYR A 80 12.09 4.28 -2.66
CA TYR A 80 12.13 5.62 -3.24
C TYR A 80 11.01 5.86 -4.26
N ASN A 81 10.72 7.15 -4.50
CA ASN A 81 9.87 7.64 -5.57
C ASN A 81 10.74 8.46 -6.52
N ASN A 82 10.69 8.18 -7.82
CA ASN A 82 11.45 8.90 -8.83
C ASN A 82 10.71 10.18 -9.28
#